data_AF-A0A8C2EAG8-F1
#
_entry.id   AF-A0A8C2EAG8-F1
#
_cell.length_a   1.000
_cell.length_b   1.000
_cell.length_c   1.000
_cell.angle_alpha   90.00
_cell.angle_beta   90.00
_cell.angle_gamma   90.00
#
_symmetry.space_group_name_H-M   'P 1'
#
loop_
_entity.id
_entity.type
_entity.pdbx_description
1 polymer ?
#
loop_
_entity_poly.entity_id
_entity_poly.type
_entity_poly.pdbx_seq_one_letter_code
_entity_poly.pdbx_strand_id
1 'polypeptide(L)' 'MVAICQKMKRRRRSNYGHHRENRKLHIAALILARGGSKGIPLKNIKMLAGVPLIGWVIRAALDSGVFDR' A
#
# COMPACT_ATOMS: atom_id res chain seq x y z
N MET A 1 -6.41 2.93 -11.63
CA MET A 1 -6.14 2.31 -10.32
C MET A 1 -5.98 3.39 -9.28
N VAL A 2 -7.10 3.75 -8.65
CA VAL A 2 -7.11 3.89 -7.20
C VAL A 2 -7.15 2.45 -6.71
N ALA A 3 -6.06 1.98 -6.14
CA ALA A 3 -6.09 0.78 -5.33
C ALA A 3 -5.68 1.24 -3.93
N ILE A 4 -6.59 1.97 -3.29
CA ILE A 4 -6.66 1.89 -1.83
C ILE A 4 -7.09 0.45 -1.61
N CYS A 5 -6.13 -0.43 -1.38
CA CYS A 5 -6.40 -1.70 -0.75
C CYS A 5 -6.82 -1.35 0.68
N GLN A 6 -8.10 -0.98 0.85
CA GLN A 6 -8.73 -1.03 2.14
C GLN A 6 -8.59 -2.47 2.58
N LYS A 7 -7.73 -2.71 3.57
CA LYS A 7 -7.54 -4.01 4.16
C LYS A 7 -8.86 -4.35 4.84
N MET A 8 -9.75 -4.99 4.09
CA MET A 8 -10.95 -5.64 4.58
C MET A 8 -10.51 -6.42 5.83
N LYS A 9 -11.06 -6.06 7.00
CA LYS A 9 -10.79 -6.73 8.28
C LYS A 9 -11.21 -8.21 8.14
N ARG A 10 -10.36 -9.04 7.55
CA ARG A 10 -10.48 -10.49 7.64
C ARG A 10 -10.11 -10.84 9.06
N ARG A 11 -11.14 -11.00 9.91
CA ARG A 11 -11.08 -11.68 11.22
C ARG A 11 -10.24 -12.95 11.03
N ARG A 12 -8.99 -12.95 11.48
CA ARG A 12 -8.12 -14.14 11.46
C ARG A 12 -8.67 -15.14 12.46
N ARG A 13 -9.42 -16.15 12.01
CA ARG A 13 -9.45 -17.44 12.69
C ARG A 13 -8.21 -18.20 12.22
N SER A 14 -7.21 -18.30 13.08
CA SER A 14 -6.00 -19.10 12.83
C SER A 14 -6.04 -20.29 13.78
N ASN A 15 -6.40 -21.46 13.24
CA ASN A 15 -6.19 -22.76 13.85
C ASN A 15 -4.94 -23.40 13.21
N TYR A 16 -3.76 -22.85 13.50
CA TYR A 16 -2.50 -23.50 13.15
C TYR A 16 -1.62 -23.61 14.40
N GLY A 17 -1.08 -24.81 14.57
CA GLY A 17 -0.49 -25.34 15.79
C GLY A 17 0.63 -24.53 16.43
N HIS A 18 0.82 -24.86 17.70
CA HIS A 18 1.67 -24.19 18.67
C HIS A 18 3.14 -24.55 18.44
N HIS A 19 3.91 -23.60 17.88
CA HIS A 19 5.34 -23.37 18.15
C HIS A 19 5.66 -21.97 17.66
N ARG A 20 5.38 -20.96 18.49
CA ARG A 20 5.48 -19.54 18.13
C ARG A 20 6.75 -18.95 18.72
N GLU A 21 7.86 -19.19 18.04
CA GLU A 21 9.06 -18.37 18.22
C GLU A 21 8.70 -16.92 17.82
N ASN A 22 9.32 -15.94 18.47
CA ASN A 22 9.04 -14.50 18.45
C ASN A 22 9.27 -13.82 17.08
N ARG A 23 8.75 -14.37 15.98
CA ARG A 23 8.95 -13.84 14.63
C ARG A 23 7.91 -12.77 14.32
N LYS A 24 8.32 -11.52 14.50
CA LYS A 24 7.60 -10.36 13.95
C LYS A 24 7.43 -10.58 12.44
N LEU A 25 6.21 -10.44 11.93
CA LEU A 25 5.96 -10.53 10.49
C LEU A 25 6.48 -9.25 9.84
N HIS A 26 7.30 -9.38 8.79
CA HIS A 26 7.71 -8.25 7.96
C HIS A 26 6.53 -7.80 7.09
N ILE A 27 6.25 -6.50 7.11
CA ILE A 27 5.12 -5.86 6.42
C ILE A 27 5.67 -4.79 5.48
N ALA A 28 5.60 -5.05 4.16
CA ALA A 28 6.03 -4.13 3.11
C ALA A 28 4.85 -3.56 2.32
N ALA A 29 5.05 -2.36 1.74
CA ALA A 29 4.11 -1.73 0.80
C ALA A 29 4.60 -1.89 -0.64
N LEU A 30 3.69 -2.17 -1.57
CA LEU A 30 3.96 -2.23 -3.01
C LEU A 30 3.00 -1.28 -3.75
N ILE A 31 3.56 -0.26 -4.42
CA ILE A 31 2.79 0.73 -5.18
C ILE A 31 3.05 0.53 -6.67
N LEU A 32 2.04 0.07 -7.41
CA LEU A 32 2.15 -0.21 -8.85
C LEU A 32 1.92 1.04 -9.70
N ALA A 33 3.00 1.61 -10.23
CA ALA A 33 2.98 2.85 -11.01
C ALA A 33 3.19 2.62 -12.53
N ARG A 34 2.17 2.08 -13.22
CA ARG A 34 2.23 1.85 -14.68
C ARG A 34 2.00 3.13 -15.50
N GLY A 35 2.66 3.27 -16.65
CA GLY A 35 2.55 4.42 -17.55
C GLY A 35 1.27 4.47 -18.42
N GLY A 36 0.78 3.33 -18.91
CA GLY A 36 -0.32 3.24 -19.89
C GLY A 36 -1.74 3.32 -19.31
N SER A 37 -2.06 4.38 -18.58
CA SER A 37 -3.42 4.58 -18.05
C SER A 37 -4.40 4.94 -19.19
N LYS A 38 -5.53 4.20 -19.27
CA LYS A 38 -6.51 4.32 -20.36
C LYS A 38 -7.18 5.70 -20.44
N GLY A 39 -7.39 6.36 -19.30
CA GLY A 39 -8.00 7.70 -19.26
C GLY A 39 -6.99 8.84 -19.24
N ILE A 40 -5.92 8.70 -18.46
CA ILE A 40 -4.91 9.75 -18.30
C ILE A 40 -3.52 9.11 -18.46
N PRO A 41 -2.87 9.25 -19.63
CA PRO A 41 -1.49 8.79 -19.81
C PRO A 41 -0.57 9.40 -18.75
N LEU A 42 0.36 8.59 -18.24
CA LEU A 42 1.37 9.01 -17.26
C LEU A 42 0.81 9.65 -15.96
N LYS A 43 -0.42 9.28 -15.55
CA LYS A 43 -1.09 9.90 -14.39
C LYS A 43 -0.25 9.97 -13.11
N ASN A 44 0.66 9.02 -12.88
CA ASN A 44 1.40 8.91 -11.62
C ASN A 44 2.41 10.04 -11.43
N ILE A 45 2.89 10.66 -12.53
CA ILE A 45 3.82 11.80 -12.49
C ILE A 45 3.10 13.15 -12.69
N LYS A 46 1.81 13.15 -13.03
CA LYS A 46 1.05 14.39 -13.18
C LYS A 46 0.87 15.07 -11.82
N MET A 47 0.98 16.39 -11.82
CA MET A 47 0.80 17.22 -10.63
C MET A 47 -0.67 17.26 -10.22
N LEU A 48 -0.92 17.06 -8.93
CA LEU A 48 -2.20 17.23 -8.27
C LEU A 48 -1.98 18.04 -7.00
N ALA A 49 -2.49 19.27 -6.96
CA ALA A 49 -2.32 20.21 -5.84
C ALA A 49 -0.84 20.41 -5.43
N GLY A 50 0.04 20.63 -6.41
CA GLY A 50 1.46 20.88 -6.17
C GLY A 50 2.31 19.64 -5.85
N VAL A 51 1.72 18.43 -5.84
CA VAL A 51 2.44 17.17 -5.59
C VAL A 51 2.15 16.19 -6.73
N PRO A 52 3.14 15.41 -7.24
CA PRO A 52 2.86 14.33 -8.18
C PRO A 52 1.84 13.35 -7.62
N LEU A 53 0.93 12.84 -8.44
CA LEU A 53 -0.16 11.97 -7.97
C LEU A 53 0.34 10.77 -7.15
N ILE A 54 1.49 10.18 -7.52
CA ILE A 54 2.10 9.08 -6.75
C ILE A 54 2.59 9.53 -5.36
N GLY A 55 2.99 10.79 -5.19
CA GLY A 55 3.44 11.35 -3.93
C GLY A 55 2.37 11.29 -2.84
N TRP A 56 1.11 11.51 -3.21
CA TRP A 56 -0.03 11.34 -2.29
C TRP A 56 -0.16 9.92 -1.76
N VAL A 57 0.09 8.91 -2.60
CA VAL A 57 0.02 7.49 -2.21
C VAL A 57 1.19 7.11 -1.31
N ILE A 58 2.40 7.58 -1.63
CA ILE A 58 3.60 7.36 -0.82
C ILE A 58 3.42 7.97 0.57
N ARG A 59 2.95 9.23 0.65
CA ARG A 59 2.68 9.91 1.91
C ARG A 59 1.67 9.15 2.76
N ALA A 60 0.55 8.71 2.17
CA ALA A 60 -0.44 7.91 2.89
C ALA A 60 0.14 6.58 3.43
N ALA A 61 1.05 5.94 2.69
CA ALA A 61 1.71 4.72 3.16
C ALA A 61 2.64 4.99 4.35
N LEU A 62 3.44 6.06 4.28
CA LEU A 62 4.34 6.49 5.36
C LEU A 62 3.55 6.91 6.62
N ASP A 63 2.51 7.73 6.45
CA ASP A 63 1.69 8.27 7.54
C ASP A 63 0.86 7.17 8.25
N SER A 64 0.67 6.01 7.60
CA SER A 64 -0.12 4.91 8.18
C SER A 64 0.54 4.23 9.38
N GLY A 65 1.88 4.25 9.47
CA GLY A 65 2.63 3.50 10.49
C GLY A 65 2.45 1.98 10.45
N VAL A 66 1.90 1.43 9.36
CA VAL A 66 1.57 0.00 9.23
C VAL A 66 2.74 -0.84 8.70
N PHE A 67 3.63 -0.22 7.91
CA PHE A 67 4.72 -0.90 7.22
C PHE A 67 6.01 -0.77 8.01
N ASP A 68 6.88 -1.78 7.91
CA ASP A 68 8.22 -1.69 8.47
C ASP A 68 9.08 -0.69 7.66
N ARG A 69 10.11 -0.15 8.32
CA ARG A 69 11.10 0.77 7.73
C ARG A 69 12.23 0.00 7.05
#